data_AF-A0A957V4Q0-F1
#
_entry.id   AF-A0A957V4Q0-F1
#
_cell.length_a   1.000
_cell.length_b   1.000
_cell.length_c   1.000
_cell.angle_alpha   90.00
_cell.angle_beta   90.00
_cell.angle_gamma   90.00
#
_symmetry.space_group_name_H-M   'P 1'
#
loop_
_entity.id
_entity.type
_entity.pdbx_description
1 polymer ?
#
loop_
_entity_poly.entity_id
_entity_poly.type
_entity_poly.pdbx_seq_one_letter_code
_entity_poly.pdbx_strand_id
1 'polypeptide(L)'
;ACVAYLNCVNLALEKHEAPAKVQRRRVRDGKPPILPYYTVVVAPAYRGEEDAEAHGSSHGFRYDVRGHFRRLADGRLIWVRPHQRGLAHELYVPGVRAVE
;
A
#
# COMPACT_ATOMS: atom_id res chain seq x y z
N ALA A 1 10.06 -4.72 -10.92
CA ALA A 1 9.23 -4.33 -9.75
C ALA A 1 9.69 -2.95 -9.28
N CYS A 2 8.77 -2.05 -8.90
CA CYS A 2 9.15 -0.75 -8.34
C CYS A 2 10.04 -0.97 -7.09
N VAL A 3 11.30 -0.54 -7.15
CA VAL A 3 12.35 -0.79 -6.13
C VAL A 3 11.90 -0.43 -4.71
N ALA A 4 11.05 0.58 -4.58
CA ALA A 4 10.47 0.98 -3.30
C ALA A 4 9.70 -0.14 -2.58
N TYR A 5 8.98 -1.01 -3.30
CA TYR A 5 8.25 -2.13 -2.68
C TYR A 5 9.17 -3.22 -2.12
N LEU A 6 10.37 -3.36 -2.68
CA LEU A 6 11.37 -4.34 -2.24
C LEU A 6 12.14 -3.84 -1.00
N ASN A 7 12.38 -2.53 -0.93
CA ASN A 7 13.18 -1.91 0.15
C ASN A 7 12.32 -1.43 1.33
N CYS A 8 11.01 -1.68 1.29
CA CYS A 8 10.08 -1.21 2.28
C CYS A 8 10.04 -2.19 3.46
N VAL A 9 10.40 -1.74 4.66
CA VAL A 9 10.65 -2.63 5.80
C VAL A 9 9.39 -3.28 6.38
N ASN A 10 8.22 -2.72 6.08
CA ASN A 10 6.93 -3.26 6.52
C ASN A 10 6.13 -3.93 5.39
N LEU A 11 6.78 -4.25 4.27
CA LEU A 11 6.19 -5.01 3.17
C LEU A 11 6.88 -6.38 3.05
N ALA A 12 6.07 -7.40 2.79
CA ALA A 12 6.54 -8.72 2.39
C ALA A 12 6.05 -9.02 0.97
N LEU A 13 6.86 -9.73 0.20
CA LEU A 13 6.45 -10.26 -1.10
C LEU A 13 6.12 -11.74 -0.95
N GLU A 14 4.92 -12.11 -1.34
CA GLU A 14 4.48 -13.50 -1.39
C GLU A 14 4.37 -13.94 -2.84
N LYS A 15 5.05 -15.04 -3.19
CA LYS A 15 5.01 -15.60 -4.54
C LYS A 15 3.85 -16.59 -4.65
N HIS A 16 3.03 -16.41 -5.68
CA HIS A 16 1.92 -17.29 -6.00
C HIS A 16 2.22 -18.06 -7.28
N GLU A 17 2.34 -19.38 -7.15
CA GLU A 17 2.39 -20.30 -8.28
C GLU A 17 0.99 -20.58 -8.80
N ALA A 18 0.86 -20.84 -10.10
CA ALA A 18 -0.41 -21.24 -10.68
C ALA A 18 -0.83 -22.62 -10.15
N PRO A 19 -2.06 -22.79 -9.60
CA PRO A 19 -2.50 -24.10 -9.15
C PRO A 19 -2.52 -25.11 -10.30
N ALA A 20 -1.84 -26.26 -10.13
CA ALA A 20 -1.66 -27.25 -11.20
C ALA A 20 -2.99 -27.72 -11.84
N LYS A 21 -4.07 -27.82 -11.04
CA LYS A 21 -5.41 -28.18 -11.53
C LYS A 21 -5.97 -27.15 -12.50
N VAL A 22 -5.83 -25.86 -12.17
CA VAL A 22 -6.29 -24.75 -13.01
C VAL A 22 -5.44 -24.68 -14.28
N GLN A 23 -4.14 -24.87 -14.14
CA GLN A 23 -3.19 -24.85 -15.25
C GLN A 23 -3.50 -25.96 -16.28
N ARG A 24 -3.73 -27.20 -15.83
CA ARG A 24 -4.16 -28.32 -16.70
C ARG A 24 -5.46 -28.02 -17.44
N ARG A 25 -6.44 -27.43 -16.74
CA ARG A 25 -7.71 -27.02 -17.36
C ARG A 25 -7.50 -25.97 -18.45
N ARG A 26 -6.65 -24.97 -18.21
CA ARG A 26 -6.36 -23.93 -19.20
C ARG A 26 -5.70 -24.49 -20.46
N VAL A 27 -4.75 -25.41 -20.32
CA VAL A 27 -4.11 -26.10 -21.46
C VAL A 27 -5.15 -26.84 -22.29
N ARG A 28 -6.02 -27.62 -21.65
CA ARG A 28 -7.12 -28.33 -22.33
C ARG A 28 -8.06 -27.36 -23.06
N ASP A 29 -8.37 -26.23 -22.44
CA ASP A 29 -9.26 -25.21 -23.00
C ASP A 29 -8.54 -24.29 -24.04
N GLY A 30 -7.30 -24.57 -24.42
CA GLY A 30 -6.52 -23.77 -25.38
C GLY A 30 -6.14 -22.37 -24.88
N LYS A 31 -6.20 -22.13 -23.57
CA LYS A 31 -5.97 -20.82 -22.95
C LYS A 31 -4.51 -20.63 -22.56
N PRO A 32 -3.98 -19.40 -22.59
CA PRO A 32 -2.61 -19.13 -22.18
C PRO A 32 -2.38 -19.50 -20.70
N PRO A 33 -1.14 -19.91 -20.36
CA PRO A 33 -0.78 -20.31 -19.00
C PRO A 33 -0.92 -19.13 -18.02
N ILE A 34 -1.24 -19.43 -16.76
CA ILE A 34 -1.14 -18.43 -15.71
C ILE A 34 0.34 -18.36 -15.30
N LEU A 35 0.93 -17.18 -15.43
CA LEU A 35 2.30 -16.95 -14.98
C LEU A 35 2.32 -16.79 -13.46
N PRO A 36 3.41 -17.21 -12.79
CA PRO A 36 3.61 -16.91 -11.38
C PRO A 36 3.60 -15.40 -11.16
N TYR A 37 3.00 -14.96 -10.07
CA TYR A 37 2.93 -13.55 -9.72
C TYR A 37 3.27 -13.33 -8.25
N TYR A 38 3.56 -12.09 -7.89
CA TYR A 38 3.83 -11.70 -6.52
C TYR A 38 2.71 -10.83 -5.99
N THR A 39 2.32 -11.03 -4.73
CA THR A 39 1.48 -10.10 -3.98
C THR A 39 2.33 -9.37 -2.97
N VAL A 40 1.98 -8.11 -2.73
CA VAL A 40 2.56 -7.30 -1.66
C VAL A 40 1.67 -7.44 -0.42
N VAL A 41 2.24 -7.97 0.66
CA VAL A 41 1.57 -8.09 1.95
C VAL A 41 2.10 -6.99 2.86
N VAL A 42 1.19 -6.14 3.37
CA VAL A 42 1.54 -5.06 4.29
C VAL A 42 1.47 -5.60 5.72
N ALA A 43 2.60 -5.71 6.40
CA ALA A 43 2.65 -6.19 7.79
C ALA A 43 1.73 -5.33 8.70
N PRO A 44 1.06 -5.93 9.70
CA PRO A 44 0.27 -5.18 10.67
C PRO A 44 1.17 -4.19 11.43
N ALA A 45 0.89 -2.90 11.22
CA ALA A 45 1.38 -1.71 11.90
C ALA A 45 2.83 -1.74 12.47
N TYR A 46 3.76 -1.14 11.72
CA TYR A 46 4.85 -0.37 12.34
C TYR A 46 4.21 0.91 12.92
N ARG A 47 3.49 0.79 14.05
CA ARG A 47 3.23 1.94 14.92
C ARG A 47 4.53 2.14 15.69
N GLY A 48 5.48 2.84 15.09
CA GLY A 48 6.40 3.59 15.94
C GLY A 48 5.52 4.51 16.79
N GLU A 49 5.77 4.53 18.10
CA GLU A 49 5.13 5.46 19.02
C GLU A 49 5.02 6.83 18.36
N GLU A 50 3.84 7.44 18.43
CA GLU A 50 3.56 8.78 17.92
C GLU A 50 4.25 9.84 18.79
N ASP A 51 5.55 9.68 19.07
CA ASP A 51 6.33 10.58 19.94
C ASP A 51 7.41 11.35 19.16
N ALA A 52 7.24 11.46 17.84
CA ALA A 52 7.91 12.52 17.09
C ALA A 52 6.93 13.68 16.98
N GLU A 53 7.17 14.75 17.74
CA GLU A 53 6.51 16.05 17.64
C GLU A 53 6.02 16.28 16.21
N ALA A 54 4.71 16.22 16.03
CA ALA A 54 4.11 16.23 14.71
C ALA A 54 4.37 17.60 14.07
N HIS A 55 5.43 17.73 13.27
CA HIS A 55 5.66 18.87 12.38
C HIS A 55 4.67 18.89 11.19
N GLY A 56 3.49 18.30 11.35
CA GLY A 56 2.44 18.33 10.36
C GLY A 56 1.85 19.73 10.30
N SER A 57 1.77 20.31 9.10
CA SER A 57 0.99 21.52 8.87
C SER A 57 -0.43 21.33 9.42
N SER A 58 -0.95 22.33 10.15
CA SER A 58 -2.34 22.31 10.60
C SER A 58 -3.27 22.12 9.41
N HIS A 59 -4.09 21.07 9.44
CA HIS A 59 -5.10 20.83 8.42
C HIS A 59 -6.34 21.68 8.72
N GLY A 60 -7.02 22.22 7.70
CA GLY A 60 -8.23 23.04 7.89
C GLY A 60 -9.54 22.22 7.87
N PHE A 61 -9.48 20.97 7.41
CA PHE A 61 -10.61 20.07 7.23
C PHE A 61 -10.12 18.62 7.19
N ARG A 62 -11.06 17.68 7.31
CA ARG A 62 -10.81 16.24 7.21
C ARG A 62 -10.83 15.78 5.75
N TYR A 63 -9.89 14.92 5.34
CA TYR A 63 -9.83 14.38 3.98
C TYR A 63 -9.09 13.03 3.90
N ASP A 64 -9.36 12.26 2.83
CA ASP A 64 -8.75 10.96 2.58
C ASP A 64 -7.38 11.06 1.90
N VAL A 65 -6.43 10.23 2.35
CA VAL A 65 -5.08 10.12 1.77
C VAL A 65 -4.85 8.70 1.28
N ARG A 66 -4.35 8.57 0.04
CA ARG A 66 -3.96 7.27 -0.52
C ARG A 66 -2.74 6.70 0.21
N GLY A 67 -2.56 5.38 0.12
CA GLY A 67 -1.35 4.74 0.61
C GLY A 67 -0.12 5.30 -0.10
N HIS A 68 0.96 5.51 0.65
CA HIS A 68 2.17 6.16 0.15
C HIS A 68 3.40 5.66 0.90
N PHE A 69 4.57 5.85 0.30
CA PHE A 69 5.84 5.60 0.98
C PHE A 69 6.21 6.77 1.89
N ARG A 70 6.70 6.46 3.09
CA ARG A 70 7.29 7.43 4.02
C ARG A 70 8.71 7.00 4.34
N ARG A 71 9.65 7.93 4.25
CA ARG A 71 11.01 7.73 4.75
C ARG A 71 11.05 8.10 6.24
N LEU A 72 11.63 7.22 7.05
CA LEU A 72 11.87 7.43 8.48
C LEU A 72 13.16 8.24 8.68
N ALA A 73 13.35 8.79 9.88
CA ALA A 73 14.52 9.59 10.22
C ALA A 73 15.85 8.80 10.06
N ASP A 74 15.81 7.50 10.31
CA ASP A 74 16.93 6.58 10.12
C ASP A 74 17.16 6.15 8.65
N GLY A 75 16.42 6.73 7.71
CA GLY A 75 16.55 6.46 6.27
C GLY A 75 15.75 5.26 5.75
N ARG A 76 15.15 4.44 6.62
CA ARG A 76 14.31 3.31 6.20
C ARG A 76 13.03 3.79 5.51
N LEU A 77 12.49 2.95 4.64
CA LEU A 77 11.23 3.22 3.91
C LEU A 77 10.11 2.35 4.49
N ILE A 78 8.95 2.97 4.76
CA ILE A 78 7.73 2.27 5.14
C ILE A 78 6.58 2.60 4.18
N TRP A 79 5.62 1.69 4.05
CA TRP A 79 4.37 1.91 3.37
C TRP A 79 3.32 2.31 4.40
N VAL A 80 2.78 3.50 4.25
CA VAL A 80 1.67 4.01 5.05
C VAL A 80 0.38 3.61 4.36
N ARG A 81 -0.51 2.94 5.09
CA ARG A 81 -1.83 2.56 4.56
C ARG A 81 -2.67 3.81 4.24
N PRO A 82 -3.68 3.68 3.35
CA PRO A 82 -4.68 4.72 3.21
C PRO A 82 -5.27 5.09 4.58
N HIS A 83 -5.38 6.37 4.86
CA HIS A 83 -5.83 6.92 6.14
C HIS A 83 -6.45 8.30 5.93
N GLN A 84 -7.06 8.84 6.98
CA GLN A 84 -7.58 10.20 7.00
C GLN A 84 -6.64 11.14 7.74
N ARG A 85 -6.58 12.39 7.27
CA ARG A 85 -5.92 13.49 7.97
C ARG A 85 -6.97 14.51 8.41
N GLY A 86 -6.61 15.33 9.39
CA GLY A 86 -7.52 16.32 9.95
C GLY A 86 -8.69 15.71 10.73
N LEU A 87 -8.45 14.60 11.45
CA LEU A 87 -9.50 13.87 12.20
C LEU A 87 -10.22 14.72 13.26
N ALA A 88 -9.58 15.79 13.73
CA ALA A 88 -10.17 16.75 14.67
C ALA A 88 -11.24 17.66 14.04
N HIS A 89 -11.35 17.70 12.71
CA HIS A 89 -12.29 18.57 12.01
C HIS A 89 -13.55 17.80 11.60
N GLU A 90 -14.71 18.41 11.83
CA GLU A 90 -16.00 17.86 11.39
C GLU A 90 -16.17 17.95 9.86
N LEU A 91 -15.77 19.08 9.27
CA LEU A 91 -15.88 19.31 7.83
C LEU A 91 -15.01 18.30 7.06
N TYR A 92 -15.66 17.47 6.25
CA TYR A 92 -15.00 16.53 5.35
C TYR A 92 -15.02 17.06 3.91
N VAL A 93 -13.83 17.17 3.30
CA VAL A 93 -13.67 17.55 1.89
C VAL A 93 -13.03 16.37 1.14
N PRO A 94 -13.78 15.67 0.28
CA PRO A 94 -13.21 14.56 -0.49
C PRO A 94 -12.20 15.10 -1.50
N GLY A 95 -11.09 14.37 -1.67
CA GLY A 95 -10.13 14.64 -2.74
C GLY A 95 -10.71 14.26 -4.10
N VAL A 96 -11.44 15.18 -4.74
CA VAL A 96 -11.94 14.98 -6.11
C VAL A 96 -10.75 14.97 -7.06
N ARG A 97 -10.53 13.85 -7.74
CA ARG A 97 -9.55 13.76 -8.83
C ARG A 97 -10.34 13.65 -10.12
N ALA A 98 -10.16 14.60 -11.03
CA ALA A 98 -10.60 14.42 -12.39
C ALA A 98 -9.88 13.19 -12.95
N VAL A 99 -10.65 12.27 -13.53
CA VAL A 99 -10.10 11.16 -14.32
C VAL A 99 -10.11 11.67 -15.75
N GLU A 100 -8.93 11.99 -16.28
CA GLU A 100 -8.72 12.20 -17.72
C GLU A 100 -8.54 10.84 -18.41
#